data_AF-A0A8T1UZ11-F1
#
_entry.id   AF-A0A8T1UZ11-F1
#
_cell.length_a   1.000
_cell.length_b   1.000
_cell.length_c   1.000
_cell.angle_alpha   90.00
_cell.angle_beta   90.00
_cell.angle_gamma   90.00
#
_symmetry.space_group_name_H-M   'P 1'
#
loop_
_entity.id
_entity.type
_entity.pdbx_description
1 polymer ?
#
loop_
_entity_poly.entity_id
_entity_poly.type
_entity_poly.pdbx_seq_one_letter_code
_entity_poly.pdbx_strand_id
1 'polypeptide(L)'
;MEDEFLNAVFRFKHKAPRGCQDPELCKASVQHFAAFVANLEALEGQDQICGRVEPLGDDRVVPASAVTKHELDGLKEVCHRLEDDGTVRHTRGDVWYDPWLPMYGCAIQRTMLSATKVELKVIFVDGWERMLHFLPTGQCVHCSVPKTYHFLCCGDLDTDLVEKYEDAFQLELLQAQRRHGSLRSAKTHELGHQKSPQFIKAVVQRAIASITGISESCSITPQGGTTDVGQHTGGLPRDTCWPLVQAAIEQNLCCGKGLFRKTLVMFQLSLLQTEVHEVADVFGGECSVGVKHGCDAVDDLFFMLQVVDQQVVNLLESGYDVSVLQGQCTRLHGSIEGFVDALIRKTADQYVLPEEKTVQRLNDLKCGVEICSPKREEESNRNGSIEERQRRALISLEACEFLDGPSCGLEDLLEWEKSTTAPESYKLLCLRDRNSYVTEQARTPLVWSACKTSLHGTCRLYESGASSRN
;
A
#
# COMPACT_ATOMS: atom_id res chain seq x y z
N MET A 1 10.85 -12.87 4.88
CA MET A 1 11.39 -11.54 4.52
C MET A 1 11.45 -10.61 5.74
N GLU A 2 12.11 -9.44 5.73
CA GLU A 2 11.99 -8.50 6.86
C GLU A 2 10.57 -7.89 6.90
N ASP A 3 9.78 -8.20 7.94
CA ASP A 3 8.40 -7.68 8.17
C ASP A 3 8.25 -6.17 7.92
N GLU A 4 9.32 -5.42 8.18
CA GLU A 4 9.39 -3.97 8.01
C GLU A 4 9.30 -3.55 6.54
N PHE A 5 9.97 -4.29 5.66
CA PHE A 5 9.95 -4.04 4.23
C PHE A 5 8.56 -4.35 3.64
N LEU A 6 7.95 -5.48 4.03
CA LEU A 6 6.59 -5.82 3.63
C LEU A 6 5.59 -4.75 4.07
N ASN A 7 5.71 -4.26 5.30
CA ASN A 7 4.83 -3.20 5.78
C ASN A 7 5.05 -1.87 5.03
N ALA A 8 6.28 -1.56 4.59
CA ALA A 8 6.54 -0.39 3.74
C ALA A 8 5.92 -0.53 2.35
N VAL A 9 5.98 -1.74 1.75
CA VAL A 9 5.45 -2.00 0.40
C VAL A 9 3.92 -2.11 0.38
N PHE A 10 3.34 -2.87 1.31
CA PHE A 10 1.91 -3.18 1.34
C PHE A 10 1.10 -2.24 2.24
N ARG A 11 1.70 -1.69 3.30
CA ARG A 11 1.04 -0.81 4.29
C ARG A 11 -0.16 -1.46 4.94
N PHE A 12 0.08 -2.51 5.72
CA PHE A 12 -0.96 -3.24 6.42
C PHE A 12 -1.85 -2.31 7.24
N LYS A 13 -3.17 -2.40 7.06
CA LYS A 13 -4.14 -1.60 7.82
C LYS A 13 -4.06 -1.83 9.32
N HIS A 14 -3.60 -3.01 9.74
CA HIS A 14 -3.54 -3.40 11.14
C HIS A 14 -2.13 -3.29 11.74
N LYS A 15 -1.11 -2.88 10.98
CA LYS A 15 0.24 -2.61 11.51
C LYS A 15 0.52 -1.11 11.48
N ALA A 16 1.17 -0.62 12.53
CA ALA A 16 1.61 0.77 12.54
C ALA A 16 2.75 0.93 11.52
N PRO A 17 2.70 1.91 10.62
CA PRO A 17 3.87 2.25 9.81
C PRO A 17 4.97 2.74 10.76
N ARG A 18 6.18 2.23 10.61
CA ARG A 18 7.31 2.60 11.49
C ARG A 18 7.76 4.05 11.28
N GLY A 19 7.33 4.71 10.20
CA GLY A 19 7.74 6.07 9.87
C GLY A 19 9.27 6.21 9.81
N CYS A 20 9.97 5.13 9.45
CA CYS A 20 11.42 5.12 9.38
C CYS A 20 11.84 6.01 8.20
N GLN A 21 12.75 6.95 8.47
CA GLN A 21 13.29 7.89 7.47
C GLN A 21 14.81 7.68 7.37
N ASP A 22 15.20 6.42 7.16
CA ASP A 22 16.60 5.97 7.13
C ASP A 22 17.05 5.73 5.67
N PRO A 23 18.17 6.36 5.22
CA PRO A 23 18.78 6.06 3.93
C PRO A 23 19.08 4.58 3.69
N GLU A 24 19.43 3.81 4.73
CA GLU A 24 19.73 2.38 4.58
C GLU A 24 18.49 1.56 4.21
N LEU A 25 17.29 1.99 4.64
CA LEU A 25 16.04 1.37 4.23
C LEU A 25 15.73 1.63 2.74
N CYS A 26 16.12 2.80 2.20
CA CYS A 26 16.05 3.05 0.76
C CYS A 26 16.96 2.09 0.00
N LYS A 27 18.20 1.91 0.46
CA LYS A 27 19.16 0.98 -0.16
C LYS A 27 18.69 -0.47 -0.11
N ALA A 28 18.20 -0.93 1.04
CA ALA A 28 17.62 -2.27 1.18
C ALA A 28 16.44 -2.48 0.22
N SER A 29 15.58 -1.46 0.09
CA SER A 29 14.46 -1.49 -0.87
C SER A 29 14.92 -1.60 -2.32
N VAL A 30 15.99 -0.88 -2.70
CA VAL A 30 16.61 -1.00 -4.03
C VAL A 30 17.14 -2.42 -4.26
N GLN A 31 17.82 -3.00 -3.27
CA GLN A 31 18.37 -4.37 -3.37
C GLN A 31 17.27 -5.42 -3.55
N HIS A 32 16.16 -5.31 -2.81
CA HIS A 32 15.01 -6.20 -2.99
C HIS A 32 14.41 -6.09 -4.39
N PHE A 33 14.27 -4.87 -4.92
CA PHE A 33 13.77 -4.66 -6.27
C PHE A 33 14.74 -5.18 -7.33
N ALA A 34 16.05 -4.95 -7.17
CA ALA A 34 17.08 -5.43 -8.09
C ALA A 34 17.16 -6.96 -8.11
N ALA A 35 17.08 -7.62 -6.95
CA ALA A 35 17.02 -9.07 -6.85
C ALA A 35 15.79 -9.64 -7.58
N PHE A 36 14.64 -8.97 -7.49
CA PHE A 36 13.46 -9.34 -8.25
C PHE A 36 13.69 -9.20 -9.77
N VAL A 37 14.23 -8.06 -10.23
CA VAL A 37 14.51 -7.81 -11.66
C VAL A 37 15.52 -8.82 -12.21
N ALA A 38 16.50 -9.23 -11.42
CA ALA A 38 17.49 -10.24 -11.81
C ALA A 38 16.87 -11.61 -12.11
N ASN A 39 15.74 -11.93 -11.48
CA ASN A 39 15.01 -13.19 -11.67
C ASN A 39 13.95 -13.11 -12.79
N LEU A 40 13.79 -11.96 -13.46
CA LEU A 40 12.86 -11.83 -14.57
C LEU A 40 13.44 -12.42 -15.86
N GLU A 41 12.59 -13.17 -16.57
CA GLU A 41 12.88 -13.72 -17.89
C GLU A 41 12.14 -12.93 -18.97
N ALA A 42 12.83 -12.66 -20.07
CA ALA A 42 12.24 -11.99 -21.22
C ALA A 42 11.47 -13.00 -22.09
N LEU A 43 10.31 -12.58 -22.61
CA LEU A 43 9.58 -13.33 -23.63
C LEU A 43 10.43 -13.50 -24.89
N GLU A 44 10.56 -14.75 -25.35
CA GLU A 44 11.24 -15.08 -26.60
C GLU A 44 10.42 -14.63 -27.82
N GLY A 45 11.09 -14.06 -28.83
CA GLY A 45 10.50 -13.82 -30.16
C GLY A 45 9.77 -12.50 -30.37
N GLN A 46 9.79 -11.56 -29.42
CA GLN A 46 9.27 -10.19 -29.61
C GLN A 46 10.35 -9.13 -29.33
N ASP A 47 11.06 -8.71 -30.38
CA ASP A 47 11.91 -7.50 -30.37
C ASP A 47 11.05 -6.23 -30.53
N GLN A 48 9.96 -6.13 -29.75
CA GLN A 48 9.13 -4.94 -29.76
C GLN A 48 9.87 -3.83 -29.00
N ILE A 49 10.43 -2.89 -29.74
CA ILE A 49 10.98 -1.65 -29.20
C ILE A 49 9.80 -0.88 -28.56
N CYS A 50 10.03 -0.26 -27.40
CA CYS A 50 9.08 0.65 -26.76
C CYS A 50 8.86 1.88 -27.67
N GLY A 51 8.01 1.74 -28.69
CA GLY A 51 7.61 2.79 -29.61
C GLY A 51 6.38 3.51 -29.09
N ARG A 52 6.54 4.79 -28.72
CA ARG A 52 5.42 5.68 -28.38
C ARG A 52 4.58 5.95 -29.64
N VAL A 53 3.55 5.15 -29.89
CA VAL A 53 2.55 5.49 -30.91
C VAL A 53 1.62 6.59 -30.37
N GLU A 54 1.22 6.49 -29.10
CA GLU A 54 0.70 7.62 -28.32
C GLU A 54 1.56 7.95 -27.09
N PRO A 55 1.84 9.23 -26.78
CA PRO A 55 2.59 9.64 -25.57
C PRO A 55 1.89 9.35 -24.24
N LEU A 56 0.58 9.06 -24.28
CA LEU A 56 -0.28 8.86 -23.11
C LEU A 56 -0.99 7.50 -23.10
N GLY A 57 -1.01 6.78 -24.23
CA GLY A 57 -1.52 5.42 -24.36
C GLY A 57 -0.38 4.42 -24.20
N ASP A 58 -0.64 3.34 -23.46
CA ASP A 58 0.23 2.17 -23.54
C ASP A 58 -0.32 1.21 -24.59
N ASP A 59 0.07 1.42 -25.85
CA ASP A 59 -0.39 0.62 -26.99
C ASP A 59 0.31 -0.75 -27.10
N ARG A 60 1.02 -1.18 -26.04
CA ARG A 60 1.81 -2.42 -26.06
C ARG A 60 0.91 -3.65 -25.90
N VAL A 61 1.12 -4.62 -26.79
CA VAL A 61 0.43 -5.93 -26.80
C VAL A 61 1.06 -6.92 -25.81
N VAL A 62 1.96 -6.47 -24.93
CA VAL A 62 2.71 -7.35 -24.02
C VAL A 62 1.85 -7.65 -22.77
N PRO A 63 1.55 -8.93 -22.47
CA PRO A 63 0.74 -9.30 -21.31
C PRO A 63 1.31 -8.74 -20.01
N ALA A 64 0.46 -8.40 -19.04
CA ALA A 64 0.87 -7.82 -17.78
C ALA A 64 1.81 -8.72 -16.95
N SER A 65 1.85 -10.02 -17.21
CA SER A 65 2.68 -10.98 -16.48
C SER A 65 4.10 -11.19 -17.03
N ALA A 66 4.46 -10.55 -18.15
CA ALA A 66 5.69 -10.90 -18.86
C ALA A 66 6.40 -9.68 -19.42
N VAL A 67 7.72 -9.69 -19.55
CA VAL A 67 8.48 -8.53 -20.06
C VAL A 67 9.15 -8.87 -21.38
N THR A 68 9.25 -7.90 -22.29
CA THR A 68 10.09 -8.03 -23.48
C THR A 68 11.56 -7.89 -23.11
N LYS A 69 12.46 -8.29 -24.01
CA LYS A 69 13.90 -8.11 -23.83
C LYS A 69 14.28 -6.65 -23.58
N HIS A 70 13.70 -5.73 -24.36
CA HIS A 70 13.96 -4.30 -24.22
C HIS A 70 13.45 -3.73 -22.88
N GLU A 71 12.28 -4.17 -22.41
CA GLU A 71 11.76 -3.78 -21.09
C GLU A 71 12.65 -4.30 -19.97
N LEU A 72 13.10 -5.55 -20.08
CA LEU A 72 14.03 -6.15 -19.10
C LEU A 72 15.38 -5.42 -19.07
N ASP A 73 15.93 -5.07 -20.23
CA ASP A 73 17.15 -4.28 -20.32
C ASP A 73 16.96 -2.90 -19.68
N GLY A 74 15.81 -2.25 -19.91
CA GLY A 74 15.45 -0.99 -19.27
C GLY A 74 15.32 -1.10 -17.74
N LEU A 75 14.75 -2.20 -17.24
CA LEU A 75 14.65 -2.47 -15.80
C LEU A 75 16.02 -2.70 -15.18
N LYS A 76 16.88 -3.50 -15.81
CA LYS A 76 18.26 -3.76 -15.37
C LYS A 76 19.09 -2.48 -15.32
N GLU A 77 18.95 -1.63 -16.33
CA GLU A 77 19.58 -0.32 -16.38
C GLU A 77 19.11 0.58 -15.22
N VAL A 78 17.80 0.58 -14.90
CA VAL A 78 17.29 1.32 -13.75
C VAL A 78 17.86 0.78 -12.43
N CYS A 79 17.93 -0.54 -12.25
CA CYS A 79 18.55 -1.15 -11.08
C CYS A 79 20.02 -0.71 -10.95
N HIS A 80 20.78 -0.75 -12.04
CA HIS A 80 22.18 -0.31 -12.05
C HIS A 80 22.35 1.14 -11.57
N ARG A 81 21.48 2.06 -12.03
CA ARG A 81 21.49 3.48 -11.62
C ARG A 81 21.15 3.69 -10.14
N LEU A 82 20.32 2.82 -9.57
CA LEU A 82 19.89 2.91 -8.18
C LEU A 82 20.90 2.29 -7.21
N GLU A 83 21.65 1.28 -7.66
CA GLU A 83 22.68 0.59 -6.88
C GLU A 83 24.04 1.29 -6.91
N ASP A 84 24.27 2.18 -7.87
CA ASP A 84 25.51 2.96 -7.98
C ASP A 84 25.69 3.89 -6.76
N ASP A 85 26.77 3.63 -6.00
CA ASP A 85 27.13 4.38 -4.79
C ASP A 85 27.93 5.66 -5.09
N GLY A 86 28.10 6.00 -6.36
CA GLY A 86 28.82 7.20 -6.80
C GLY A 86 30.35 7.07 -6.72
N THR A 87 30.90 5.92 -6.34
CA THR A 87 32.35 5.70 -6.22
C THR A 87 32.99 5.24 -7.53
N VAL A 88 32.17 4.77 -8.48
CA VAL A 88 32.60 4.31 -9.79
C VAL A 88 32.84 5.51 -10.71
N ARG A 89 33.75 5.36 -11.68
CA ARG A 89 34.00 6.41 -12.67
C ARG A 89 32.85 6.47 -13.69
N HIS A 90 32.07 7.54 -13.64
CA HIS A 90 30.95 7.76 -14.56
C HIS A 90 31.37 8.20 -15.96
N THR A 91 30.62 7.74 -16.95
CA THR A 91 30.68 8.12 -18.36
C THR A 91 29.44 8.90 -18.77
N ARG A 92 29.46 9.47 -19.98
CA ARG A 92 28.35 10.30 -20.47
C ARG A 92 27.07 9.45 -20.57
N GLY A 93 26.02 9.92 -19.91
CA GLY A 93 24.70 9.29 -19.87
C GLY A 93 24.40 8.60 -18.55
N ASP A 94 25.43 8.37 -17.72
CA ASP A 94 25.26 7.69 -16.43
C ASP A 94 24.41 8.55 -15.49
N VAL A 95 23.55 7.87 -14.72
CA VAL A 95 22.65 8.45 -13.74
C VAL A 95 22.82 7.68 -12.44
N TRP A 96 22.98 8.39 -11.32
CA TRP A 96 23.10 7.76 -10.01
C TRP A 96 22.44 8.61 -8.92
N TYR A 97 22.19 7.98 -7.77
CA TYR A 97 21.47 8.56 -6.66
C TYR A 97 22.32 8.61 -5.41
N ASP A 98 22.78 9.80 -5.05
CA ASP A 98 23.46 10.02 -3.79
C ASP A 98 23.45 11.51 -3.43
N PRO A 99 23.15 11.89 -2.17
CA PRO A 99 22.63 11.04 -1.11
C PRO A 99 21.12 10.80 -1.20
N TRP A 100 20.68 9.69 -0.61
CA TRP A 100 19.29 9.45 -0.24
C TRP A 100 18.94 10.24 1.02
N LEU A 101 17.88 11.05 0.97
CA LEU A 101 17.49 11.98 2.04
C LEU A 101 16.02 11.79 2.47
N PRO A 102 15.61 10.58 2.90
CA PRO A 102 14.22 10.29 3.26
C PRO A 102 13.67 11.19 4.37
N MET A 103 14.52 11.69 5.28
CA MET A 103 14.11 12.65 6.31
C MET A 103 13.68 14.03 5.75
N TYR A 104 13.98 14.30 4.49
CA TYR A 104 13.55 15.49 3.74
C TYR A 104 12.56 15.13 2.63
N GLY A 105 12.21 13.84 2.49
CA GLY A 105 11.29 13.35 1.47
C GLY A 105 11.87 13.44 0.05
N CYS A 106 13.20 13.35 -0.09
CA CYS A 106 13.86 13.51 -1.39
C CYS A 106 15.14 12.67 -1.53
N ALA A 107 15.69 12.64 -2.74
CA ALA A 107 17.02 12.14 -3.08
C ALA A 107 17.67 13.05 -4.13
N ILE A 108 19.01 13.09 -4.17
CA ILE A 108 19.74 13.81 -5.21
C ILE A 108 20.06 12.86 -6.35
N GLN A 109 19.49 13.12 -7.53
CA GLN A 109 19.88 12.48 -8.78
C GLN A 109 21.01 13.28 -9.42
N ARG A 110 22.07 12.59 -9.79
CA ARG A 110 23.18 13.12 -10.59
C ARG A 110 23.12 12.52 -11.99
N THR A 111 23.44 13.31 -13.01
CA THR A 111 23.44 12.85 -14.40
C THR A 111 24.66 13.38 -15.15
N MET A 112 25.49 12.49 -15.68
CA MET A 112 26.70 12.84 -16.40
C MET A 112 26.37 13.29 -17.84
N LEU A 113 26.19 14.60 -18.04
CA LEU A 113 25.79 15.17 -19.34
C LEU A 113 26.91 15.07 -20.39
N SER A 114 28.17 15.18 -19.95
CA SER A 114 29.37 15.11 -20.78
C SER A 114 30.59 14.74 -19.93
N ALA A 115 31.75 14.53 -20.56
CA ALA A 115 33.01 14.23 -19.84
C ALA A 115 33.42 15.30 -18.80
N THR A 116 32.84 16.50 -18.88
CA THR A 116 33.20 17.63 -18.01
C THR A 116 32.02 18.20 -17.23
N LYS A 117 30.80 17.64 -17.35
CA LYS A 117 29.60 18.22 -16.73
C LYS A 117 28.66 17.18 -16.14
N VAL A 118 28.20 17.46 -14.93
CA VAL A 118 27.21 16.70 -14.16
C VAL A 118 26.01 17.60 -13.84
N GLU A 119 24.80 17.17 -14.19
CA GLU A 119 23.55 17.82 -13.78
C GLU A 119 23.11 17.31 -12.41
N LEU A 120 22.64 18.21 -11.54
CA LEU A 120 22.09 17.89 -10.22
C LEU A 120 20.57 18.19 -10.19
N LYS A 121 19.79 17.18 -9.79
CA LYS A 121 18.34 17.26 -9.59
C LYS A 121 17.95 16.72 -8.23
N VAL A 122 16.99 17.37 -7.57
CA VAL A 122 16.35 16.84 -6.36
C VAL A 122 15.03 16.18 -6.77
N ILE A 123 14.93 14.86 -6.60
CA ILE A 123 13.68 14.10 -6.80
C ILE A 123 13.01 13.96 -5.44
N PHE A 124 11.71 14.20 -5.37
CA PHE A 124 10.99 14.20 -4.11
C PHE A 124 9.54 13.73 -4.25
N VAL A 125 9.01 13.19 -3.15
CA VAL A 125 7.63 12.70 -3.06
C VAL A 125 6.70 13.78 -2.50
N ASP A 126 5.50 13.89 -3.05
CA ASP A 126 4.50 14.87 -2.65
C ASP A 126 3.05 14.39 -2.89
N GLY A 127 2.08 15.29 -2.73
CA GLY A 127 0.66 14.94 -2.86
C GLY A 127 0.20 14.06 -1.71
N TRP A 128 0.59 14.41 -0.50
CA TRP A 128 0.37 13.62 0.71
C TRP A 128 -1.12 13.50 1.04
N GLU A 129 -1.57 12.27 1.26
CA GLU A 129 -2.92 11.95 1.71
C GLU A 129 -2.93 11.26 3.06
N ARG A 130 -4.01 11.50 3.80
CA ARG A 130 -4.25 10.88 5.10
C ARG A 130 -4.70 9.44 4.92
N MET A 131 -4.01 8.51 5.60
CA MET A 131 -4.39 7.10 5.69
C MET A 131 -4.56 6.69 7.16
N LEU A 132 -5.47 5.75 7.39
CA LEU A 132 -5.85 5.27 8.72
C LEU A 132 -5.41 3.81 8.90
N HIS A 133 -4.78 3.54 10.04
CA HIS A 133 -4.43 2.19 10.49
C HIS A 133 -5.19 1.88 11.78
N PHE A 134 -5.79 0.72 11.86
CA PHE A 134 -6.53 0.24 13.03
C PHE A 134 -5.74 -0.90 13.67
N LEU A 135 -4.99 -0.57 14.71
CA LEU A 135 -4.12 -1.54 15.37
C LEU A 135 -4.93 -2.61 16.12
N PRO A 136 -4.37 -3.82 16.36
CA PRO A 136 -4.99 -4.86 17.17
C PRO A 136 -5.35 -4.40 18.59
N THR A 137 -4.71 -3.34 19.08
CA THR A 137 -5.03 -2.70 20.37
C THR A 137 -6.34 -1.89 20.34
N GLY A 138 -6.99 -1.75 19.19
CA GLY A 138 -8.14 -0.87 18.97
C GLY A 138 -7.74 0.60 18.72
N GLN A 139 -6.45 0.92 18.75
CA GLN A 139 -5.96 2.27 18.50
C GLN A 139 -6.01 2.61 17.01
N CYS A 140 -6.61 3.76 16.68
CA CYS A 140 -6.52 4.34 15.35
C CYS A 140 -5.25 5.20 15.23
N VAL A 141 -4.44 4.91 14.23
CA VAL A 141 -3.20 5.61 13.91
C VAL A 141 -3.33 6.29 12.55
N HIS A 142 -2.92 7.55 12.50
CA HIS A 142 -2.92 8.34 11.28
C HIS A 142 -1.52 8.34 10.67
N CYS A 143 -1.44 8.05 9.37
CA CYS A 143 -0.21 8.23 8.61
C CYS A 143 -0.48 9.11 7.38
N SER A 144 0.59 9.56 6.74
CA SER A 144 0.54 10.31 5.48
C SER A 144 1.27 9.52 4.41
N VAL A 145 0.64 9.37 3.25
CA VAL A 145 1.18 8.62 2.11
C VAL A 145 1.26 9.55 0.89
N PRO A 146 2.39 9.59 0.16
CA PRO A 146 2.50 10.42 -1.03
C PRO A 146 1.77 9.78 -2.21
N LYS A 147 1.13 10.59 -3.06
CA LYS A 147 0.47 10.14 -4.30
C LYS A 147 1.27 10.38 -5.57
N THR A 148 2.25 11.27 -5.51
CA THR A 148 3.01 11.68 -6.69
C THR A 148 4.45 11.97 -6.30
N TYR A 149 5.28 12.17 -7.31
CA TYR A 149 6.62 12.70 -7.15
C TYR A 149 6.86 13.84 -8.14
N HIS A 150 7.87 14.64 -7.85
CA HIS A 150 8.31 15.76 -8.67
C HIS A 150 9.83 15.85 -8.61
N PHE A 151 10.40 16.71 -9.45
CA PHE A 151 11.82 17.01 -9.42
C PHE A 151 12.09 18.52 -9.51
N LEU A 152 13.20 18.95 -8.92
CA LEU A 152 13.70 20.31 -8.98
C LEU A 152 15.09 20.30 -9.61
N CYS A 153 15.27 21.06 -10.68
CA CYS A 153 16.62 21.30 -11.22
C CYS A 153 17.39 22.20 -10.26
N CYS A 154 18.60 21.78 -9.90
CA CYS A 154 19.46 22.52 -8.97
C CYS A 154 20.56 23.28 -9.71
N GLY A 155 21.16 22.67 -10.73
CA GLY A 155 22.19 23.28 -11.56
C GLY A 155 23.13 22.24 -12.17
N ASP A 156 24.08 22.73 -12.96
CA ASP A 156 25.15 21.94 -13.55
C ASP A 156 26.46 22.20 -12.79
N LEU A 157 27.30 21.16 -12.71
CA LEU A 157 28.59 21.19 -12.05
C LEU A 157 29.67 20.63 -12.99
N ASP A 158 30.84 21.26 -13.00
CA ASP A 158 31.98 20.68 -13.71
C ASP A 158 32.48 19.42 -12.99
N THR A 159 32.86 18.38 -13.73
CA THR A 159 33.24 17.08 -13.15
C THR A 159 34.41 17.21 -12.16
N ASP A 160 35.33 18.15 -12.38
CA ASP A 160 36.48 18.41 -11.50
C ASP A 160 36.08 19.05 -10.14
N LEU A 161 34.83 19.46 -9.99
CA LEU A 161 34.30 20.09 -8.78
C LEU A 161 33.40 19.15 -7.96
N VAL A 162 33.16 17.91 -8.41
CA VAL A 162 32.24 16.96 -7.74
C VAL A 162 32.69 16.63 -6.32
N GLU A 163 33.97 16.37 -6.09
CA GLU A 163 34.50 16.09 -4.74
C GLU A 163 34.34 17.31 -3.82
N LYS A 164 34.67 18.51 -4.32
CA LYS A 164 34.51 19.77 -3.57
C LYS A 164 33.05 20.08 -3.27
N TYR A 165 32.16 19.73 -4.19
CA TYR A 165 30.73 19.86 -4.00
C TYR A 165 30.22 18.99 -2.85
N GLU A 166 30.68 17.74 -2.76
CA GLU A 166 30.23 16.84 -1.70
C GLU A 166 30.61 17.38 -0.33
N ASP A 167 31.86 17.83 -0.16
CA ASP A 167 32.32 18.48 1.07
C ASP A 167 31.51 19.74 1.40
N ALA A 168 31.27 20.59 0.40
CA ALA A 168 30.50 21.83 0.57
C ALA A 168 29.02 21.55 0.91
N PHE A 169 28.43 20.55 0.28
CA PHE A 169 27.05 20.12 0.53
C PHE A 169 26.88 19.59 1.95
N GLN A 170 27.76 18.68 2.39
CA GLN A 170 27.72 18.13 3.75
C GLN A 170 27.93 19.23 4.80
N LEU A 171 28.86 20.16 4.54
CA LEU A 171 29.12 21.29 5.43
C LEU A 171 27.89 22.20 5.56
N GLU A 172 27.28 22.60 4.43
CA GLU A 172 26.08 23.45 4.42
C GLU A 172 24.87 22.76 5.09
N LEU A 173 24.66 21.47 4.79
CA LEU A 173 23.60 20.67 5.40
C LEU A 173 23.78 20.58 6.91
N LEU A 174 24.98 20.26 7.39
CA LEU A 174 25.31 20.12 8.80
C LEU A 174 25.23 21.46 9.56
N GLN A 175 25.69 22.55 8.94
CA GLN A 175 25.53 23.89 9.51
C GLN A 175 24.06 24.28 9.64
N ALA A 176 23.23 23.97 8.64
CA ALA A 176 21.81 24.24 8.68
C ALA A 176 21.09 23.38 9.73
N GLN A 177 21.43 22.09 9.86
CA GLN A 177 20.87 21.16 10.86
C GLN A 177 21.12 21.59 12.31
N ARG A 178 22.20 22.33 12.59
CA ARG A 178 22.53 22.87 13.92
C ARG A 178 21.70 24.09 14.32
N ARG A 179 20.88 24.64 13.41
CA ARG A 179 20.07 25.84 13.67
C ARG A 179 18.77 25.45 14.39
N HIS A 180 18.55 26.02 15.58
CA HIS A 180 17.38 25.75 16.41
C HIS A 180 16.66 27.05 16.82
N GLY A 181 15.44 26.92 17.35
CA GLY A 181 14.66 28.07 17.83
C GLY A 181 14.25 29.04 16.73
N SER A 182 14.45 30.34 16.94
CA SER A 182 14.15 31.40 15.97
C SER A 182 14.95 31.27 14.66
N LEU A 183 16.14 30.67 14.72
CA LEU A 183 17.04 30.42 13.58
C LEU A 183 16.57 29.26 12.69
N ARG A 184 15.54 28.51 13.12
CA ARG A 184 14.89 27.47 12.30
C ARG A 184 13.92 28.05 11.28
N SER A 185 13.41 29.26 11.53
CA SER A 185 12.46 29.92 10.65
C SER A 185 13.18 30.62 9.51
N ALA A 186 12.66 30.50 8.28
CA ALA A 186 13.14 31.24 7.11
C ALA A 186 12.85 32.76 7.16
N LYS A 187 12.46 33.28 8.33
CA LYS A 187 11.91 34.64 8.53
C LYS A 187 12.97 35.74 8.38
N THR A 188 14.25 35.40 8.46
CA THR A 188 15.40 36.32 8.34
C THR A 188 16.18 36.16 7.03
N HIS A 189 15.61 35.55 5.98
CA HIS A 189 16.33 35.23 4.74
C HIS A 189 17.54 34.29 4.92
N GLU A 190 17.63 33.63 6.07
CA GLU A 190 18.61 32.59 6.38
C GLU A 190 18.05 31.21 6.04
N LEU A 191 18.92 30.24 5.70
CA LEU A 191 18.56 28.81 5.61
C LEU A 191 18.05 28.32 6.98
N GLY A 192 16.76 28.46 7.25
CA GLY A 192 16.10 27.84 8.38
C GLY A 192 15.97 26.33 8.15
N HIS A 193 16.23 25.51 9.18
CA HIS A 193 16.14 24.05 9.07
C HIS A 193 14.69 23.56 8.95
N GLN A 194 14.21 23.52 7.71
CA GLN A 194 12.95 22.92 7.31
C GLN A 194 13.19 21.50 6.79
N LYS A 195 12.30 20.56 7.12
CA LYS A 195 12.37 19.18 6.62
C LYS A 195 11.61 19.08 5.30
N SER A 196 12.04 19.83 4.30
CA SER A 196 11.39 19.92 2.99
C SER A 196 12.36 19.70 1.82
N PRO A 197 11.86 19.24 0.65
CA PRO A 197 12.68 19.13 -0.57
C PRO A 197 13.26 20.46 -1.04
N GLN A 198 12.52 21.56 -0.89
CA GLN A 198 12.98 22.91 -1.27
C GLN A 198 14.14 23.40 -0.39
N PHE A 199 14.19 22.96 0.87
CA PHE A 199 15.34 23.19 1.72
C PHE A 199 16.59 22.50 1.17
N ILE A 200 16.47 21.22 0.77
CA ILE A 200 17.59 20.50 0.15
C ILE A 200 18.02 21.16 -1.16
N LYS A 201 17.08 21.56 -2.03
CA LYS A 201 17.41 22.33 -3.24
C LYS A 201 18.25 23.58 -2.91
N ALA A 202 17.87 24.35 -1.90
CA ALA A 202 18.61 25.55 -1.50
C ALA A 202 20.01 25.23 -0.95
N VAL A 203 20.16 24.12 -0.20
CA VAL A 203 21.47 23.63 0.25
C VAL A 203 22.36 23.25 -0.93
N VAL A 204 21.83 22.52 -1.92
CA VAL A 204 22.56 22.16 -3.15
C VAL A 204 23.02 23.40 -3.90
N GLN A 205 22.12 24.35 -4.13
CA GLN A 205 22.43 25.59 -4.85
C GLN A 205 23.48 26.45 -4.12
N ARG A 206 23.46 26.49 -2.79
CA ARG A 206 24.49 27.17 -1.99
C ARG A 206 25.85 26.47 -2.06
N ALA A 207 25.86 25.14 -2.02
CA ALA A 207 27.09 24.37 -2.19
C ALA A 207 27.73 24.64 -3.57
N ILE A 208 26.91 24.64 -4.64
CA ILE A 208 27.38 24.99 -5.99
C ILE A 208 27.92 26.43 -6.05
N ALA A 209 27.20 27.41 -5.48
CA ALA A 209 27.64 28.81 -5.48
C ALA A 209 28.97 29.00 -4.72
N SER A 210 29.13 28.30 -3.58
CA SER A 210 30.35 28.32 -2.77
C SER A 210 31.59 27.88 -3.54
N ILE A 211 31.49 26.79 -4.31
CA ILE A 211 32.64 26.20 -5.00
C ILE A 211 32.93 26.85 -6.36
N THR A 212 31.92 27.45 -6.99
CA THR A 212 32.06 28.14 -8.29
C THR A 212 32.46 29.61 -8.13
N GLY A 213 32.45 30.15 -6.91
CA GLY A 213 32.77 31.55 -6.65
C GLY A 213 31.73 32.52 -7.22
N ILE A 214 30.56 32.02 -7.62
CA ILE A 214 29.43 32.84 -8.04
C ILE A 214 28.88 33.53 -6.79
N SER A 215 29.35 34.76 -6.56
CA SER A 215 28.83 35.66 -5.53
C SER A 215 27.44 36.14 -5.94
N GLU A 216 26.42 35.29 -5.79
CA GLU A 216 25.05 35.80 -5.75
C GLU A 216 24.76 36.39 -4.37
N SER A 217 24.74 37.71 -4.36
CA SER A 217 24.23 38.61 -3.34
C SER A 217 22.72 38.48 -3.09
N CYS A 218 22.08 37.42 -3.58
CA CYS A 218 20.71 37.06 -3.25
C CYS A 218 20.72 35.81 -2.40
N SER A 219 20.25 35.93 -1.16
CA SER A 219 20.03 34.83 -0.23
C SER A 219 19.26 33.68 -0.91
N ILE A 220 19.96 32.66 -1.38
CA ILE A 220 19.36 31.42 -1.88
C ILE A 220 18.58 30.85 -0.70
N THR A 221 17.27 31.00 -0.78
CA THR A 221 16.32 30.70 0.30
C THR A 221 15.39 29.61 -0.17
N PRO A 222 14.97 28.70 0.73
CA PRO A 222 14.01 27.68 0.40
C PRO A 222 12.71 28.35 -0.05
N GLN A 223 12.23 27.98 -1.22
CA GLN A 223 10.92 28.42 -1.69
C GLN A 223 9.84 27.56 -1.02
N GLY A 224 8.69 28.16 -0.73
CA GLY A 224 7.53 27.41 -0.25
C GLY A 224 6.95 26.48 -1.33
N GLY A 225 5.91 25.73 -0.97
CA GLY A 225 5.11 24.97 -1.94
C GLY A 225 5.41 23.47 -2.03
N THR A 226 6.37 22.96 -1.27
CA THR A 226 6.55 21.51 -1.05
C THR A 226 6.16 21.14 0.38
N THR A 227 5.61 19.96 0.55
CA THR A 227 5.16 19.53 1.87
C THR A 227 6.34 19.26 2.81
N ASP A 228 6.35 19.89 3.99
CA ASP A 228 7.30 19.60 5.07
C ASP A 228 7.04 18.19 5.62
N VAL A 229 8.02 17.29 5.52
CA VAL A 229 7.95 15.91 6.00
C VAL A 229 8.39 15.75 7.46
N GLY A 230 8.76 16.84 8.12
CA GLY A 230 9.10 16.87 9.54
C GLY A 230 7.87 16.81 10.45
N GLN A 231 8.08 16.42 11.72
CA GLN A 231 7.04 16.23 12.73
C GLN A 231 6.49 17.55 13.33
N HIS A 232 6.50 18.64 12.57
CA HIS A 232 6.13 19.97 13.07
C HIS A 232 4.67 20.09 13.52
N THR A 233 3.78 19.30 12.93
CA THR A 233 2.34 19.30 13.22
C THR A 233 1.93 18.19 14.20
N GLY A 234 2.90 17.49 14.81
CA GLY A 234 2.64 16.26 15.57
C GLY A 234 2.28 15.07 14.66
N GLY A 235 2.20 13.87 15.23
CA GLY A 235 1.90 12.62 14.51
C GLY A 235 3.13 11.76 14.21
N LEU A 236 2.89 10.64 13.52
CA LEU A 236 3.97 9.75 13.11
C LEU A 236 4.84 10.38 12.00
N PRO A 237 6.15 10.07 11.98
CA PRO A 237 6.98 10.46 10.85
C PRO A 237 6.44 9.85 9.55
N ARG A 238 6.60 10.60 8.46
CA ARG A 238 6.09 10.20 7.15
C ARG A 238 6.92 9.06 6.59
N ASP A 239 6.23 8.08 6.00
CA ASP A 239 6.83 6.98 5.25
C ASP A 239 7.33 7.51 3.89
N THR A 240 8.63 7.76 3.80
CA THR A 240 9.27 8.34 2.61
C THR A 240 10.18 7.36 1.89
N CYS A 241 10.72 6.33 2.57
CA CYS A 241 11.76 5.47 2.00
C CYS A 241 11.30 4.71 0.75
N TRP A 242 10.27 3.85 0.87
CA TRP A 242 9.77 3.09 -0.28
C TRP A 242 9.19 3.98 -1.38
N PRO A 243 8.36 5.01 -1.07
CA PRO A 243 7.89 5.95 -2.10
C PRO A 243 8.99 6.67 -2.87
N LEU A 244 10.12 6.98 -2.22
CA LEU A 244 11.25 7.61 -2.91
C LEU A 244 11.92 6.66 -3.90
N VAL A 245 12.06 5.39 -3.54
CA VAL A 245 12.57 4.37 -4.45
C VAL A 245 11.63 4.18 -5.63
N GLN A 246 10.31 4.13 -5.39
CA GLN A 246 9.30 4.10 -6.45
C GLN A 246 9.41 5.29 -7.40
N ALA A 247 9.56 6.51 -6.86
CA ALA A 247 9.74 7.73 -7.65
C ALA A 247 11.01 7.69 -8.51
N ALA A 248 12.11 7.18 -7.95
CA ALA A 248 13.38 7.05 -8.66
C ALA A 248 13.31 6.03 -9.81
N ILE A 249 12.61 4.91 -9.60
CA ILE A 249 12.31 3.91 -10.62
C ILE A 249 11.43 4.52 -11.73
N GLU A 250 10.27 5.10 -11.39
CA GLU A 250 9.34 5.66 -12.37
C GLU A 250 9.98 6.76 -13.22
N GLN A 251 10.83 7.60 -12.62
CA GLN A 251 11.52 8.68 -13.31
C GLN A 251 12.53 8.21 -14.36
N ASN A 252 13.18 7.05 -14.15
CA ASN A 252 14.26 6.57 -15.01
C ASN A 252 13.84 5.49 -16.01
N LEU A 253 12.60 5.03 -15.96
CA LEU A 253 12.07 4.06 -16.92
C LEU A 253 11.75 4.72 -18.26
N CYS A 254 12.46 4.29 -19.31
CA CYS A 254 12.30 4.80 -20.67
C CYS A 254 10.95 4.43 -21.33
N CYS A 255 10.35 3.31 -20.91
CA CYS A 255 9.14 2.71 -21.49
C CYS A 255 7.81 3.23 -20.88
N GLY A 256 7.83 4.37 -20.19
CA GLY A 256 6.63 5.04 -19.69
C GLY A 256 5.96 4.36 -18.48
N LYS A 257 4.85 4.95 -18.04
CA LYS A 257 4.16 4.57 -16.78
C LYS A 257 3.62 3.15 -16.77
N GLY A 258 3.32 2.59 -17.94
CA GLY A 258 2.81 1.24 -18.07
C GLY A 258 3.77 0.15 -17.59
N LEU A 259 5.04 0.24 -18.01
CA LEU A 259 6.09 -0.68 -17.55
C LEU A 259 6.26 -0.59 -16.05
N PHE A 260 6.29 0.63 -15.50
CA PHE A 260 6.40 0.85 -14.06
C PHE A 260 5.26 0.18 -13.30
N ARG A 261 4.01 0.45 -13.68
CA ARG A 261 2.81 -0.12 -13.01
C ARG A 261 2.84 -1.63 -13.05
N LYS A 262 3.05 -2.21 -14.23
CA LYS A 262 3.12 -3.65 -14.44
C LYS A 262 4.23 -4.30 -13.61
N THR A 263 5.44 -3.73 -13.65
CA THR A 263 6.59 -4.23 -12.89
C THR A 263 6.31 -4.17 -11.39
N LEU A 264 5.68 -3.10 -10.90
CA LEU A 264 5.33 -2.97 -9.49
C LEU A 264 4.32 -4.05 -9.07
N VAL A 265 3.33 -4.38 -9.90
CA VAL A 265 2.39 -5.49 -9.64
C VAL A 265 3.11 -6.83 -9.59
N MET A 266 3.98 -7.10 -10.58
CA MET A 266 4.77 -8.33 -10.61
C MET A 266 5.69 -8.44 -9.39
N PHE A 267 6.29 -7.33 -8.97
CA PHE A 267 7.12 -7.26 -7.77
C PHE A 267 6.31 -7.59 -6.53
N GLN A 268 5.20 -6.89 -6.28
CA GLN A 268 4.31 -7.16 -5.13
C GLN A 268 3.79 -8.61 -5.13
N LEU A 269 3.42 -9.13 -6.30
CA LEU A 269 2.99 -10.52 -6.43
C LEU A 269 4.12 -11.50 -6.07
N SER A 270 5.37 -11.22 -6.44
CA SER A 270 6.52 -12.05 -6.06
C SER A 270 6.78 -12.03 -4.55
N LEU A 271 6.59 -10.89 -3.89
CA LEU A 271 6.68 -10.80 -2.43
C LEU A 271 5.58 -11.63 -1.77
N LEU A 272 4.34 -11.52 -2.25
CA LEU A 272 3.22 -12.33 -1.76
C LEU A 272 3.47 -13.84 -1.96
N GLN A 273 3.99 -14.24 -3.12
CA GLN A 273 4.35 -15.65 -3.37
C GLN A 273 5.39 -16.16 -2.39
N THR A 274 6.40 -15.33 -2.10
CA THR A 274 7.45 -15.65 -1.13
C THR A 274 6.87 -15.80 0.27
N GLU A 275 6.03 -14.87 0.72
CA GLU A 275 5.39 -14.93 2.04
C GLU A 275 4.41 -16.09 2.18
N VAL A 276 3.63 -16.41 1.14
CA VAL A 276 2.78 -17.62 1.14
C VAL A 276 3.63 -18.89 1.28
N HIS A 277 4.81 -18.94 0.66
CA HIS A 277 5.71 -20.08 0.79
C HIS A 277 6.33 -20.17 2.19
N GLU A 278 6.82 -19.05 2.74
CA GLU A 278 7.36 -19.00 4.11
C GLU A 278 6.29 -19.42 5.14
N VAL A 279 5.05 -18.96 4.99
CA VAL A 279 3.93 -19.36 5.85
C VAL A 279 3.55 -20.83 5.64
N ALA A 280 3.60 -21.35 4.42
CA ALA A 280 3.33 -22.77 4.16
C ALA A 280 4.28 -23.68 4.94
N ASP A 281 5.58 -23.35 5.00
CA ASP A 281 6.57 -24.12 5.75
C ASP A 281 6.28 -24.09 7.26
N VAL A 282 5.83 -22.94 7.76
CA VAL A 282 5.47 -22.74 9.17
C VAL A 282 4.19 -23.51 9.56
N PHE A 283 3.21 -23.60 8.65
CA PHE A 283 1.99 -24.39 8.86
C PHE A 283 2.18 -25.89 8.57
N GLY A 284 3.16 -26.26 7.74
CA GLY A 284 3.49 -27.64 7.38
C GLY A 284 4.46 -28.34 8.33
N GLY A 285 5.18 -27.58 9.16
CA GLY A 285 6.12 -28.12 10.16
C GLY A 285 5.46 -28.67 11.43
N GLU A 286 6.20 -29.51 12.18
CA GLU A 286 5.78 -30.05 13.49
C GLU A 286 5.62 -28.97 14.58
N CYS A 287 6.14 -27.76 14.35
CA CYS A 287 6.02 -26.64 15.27
C CYS A 287 4.60 -26.08 15.26
N SER A 288 3.91 -26.20 16.38
CA SER A 288 2.57 -25.66 16.50
C SER A 288 2.58 -24.13 16.47
N VAL A 289 2.28 -23.51 15.32
CA VAL A 289 1.93 -22.08 15.26
C VAL A 289 0.78 -21.82 16.23
N GLY A 290 0.98 -20.86 17.15
CA GLY A 290 -0.08 -20.42 18.05
C GLY A 290 -1.22 -19.78 17.27
N VAL A 291 -2.47 -20.04 17.66
CA VAL A 291 -3.68 -19.59 16.94
C VAL A 291 -3.61 -18.10 16.59
N LYS A 292 -3.20 -17.27 17.55
CA LYS A 292 -3.05 -15.82 17.34
C LYS A 292 -2.06 -15.47 16.22
N HIS A 293 -0.85 -16.02 16.26
CA HIS A 293 0.17 -15.76 15.25
C HIS A 293 -0.24 -16.28 13.87
N GLY A 294 -0.95 -17.41 13.82
CA GLY A 294 -1.49 -17.94 12.57
C GLY A 294 -2.60 -17.06 12.00
N CYS A 295 -3.49 -16.50 12.82
CA CYS A 295 -4.49 -15.52 12.38
C CYS A 295 -3.82 -14.26 11.82
N ASP A 296 -2.86 -13.69 12.55
CA ASP A 296 -2.18 -12.45 12.14
C ASP A 296 -1.49 -12.64 10.76
N ALA A 297 -0.80 -13.78 10.57
CA ALA A 297 -0.13 -14.09 9.30
C ALA A 297 -1.13 -14.27 8.14
N VAL A 298 -2.27 -14.92 8.36
CA VAL A 298 -3.30 -15.08 7.32
C VAL A 298 -3.95 -13.74 6.97
N ASP A 299 -4.23 -12.90 7.96
CA ASP A 299 -4.76 -11.55 7.73
C ASP A 299 -3.79 -10.68 6.93
N ASP A 300 -2.48 -10.79 7.19
CA ASP A 300 -1.43 -10.16 6.37
C ASP A 300 -1.47 -10.64 4.92
N LEU A 301 -1.51 -11.96 4.70
CA LEU A 301 -1.51 -12.54 3.35
C LEU A 301 -2.74 -12.13 2.55
N PHE A 302 -3.93 -12.13 3.15
CA PHE A 302 -5.15 -11.64 2.48
C PHE A 302 -5.07 -10.15 2.17
N PHE A 303 -4.47 -9.35 3.06
CA PHE A 303 -4.29 -7.93 2.82
C PHE A 303 -3.31 -7.68 1.65
N MET A 304 -2.19 -8.40 1.62
CA MET A 304 -1.24 -8.36 0.50
C MET A 304 -1.92 -8.74 -0.82
N LEU A 305 -2.71 -9.82 -0.82
CA LEU A 305 -3.48 -10.27 -1.98
C LEU A 305 -4.47 -9.19 -2.43
N GLN A 306 -5.19 -8.56 -1.52
CA GLN A 306 -6.12 -7.46 -1.84
C GLN A 306 -5.41 -6.29 -2.52
N VAL A 307 -4.21 -5.92 -2.04
CA VAL A 307 -3.40 -4.85 -2.66
C VAL A 307 -3.01 -5.23 -4.09
N VAL A 308 -2.54 -6.46 -4.30
CA VAL A 308 -2.15 -6.96 -5.63
C VAL A 308 -3.36 -7.01 -6.56
N ASP A 309 -4.49 -7.58 -6.11
CA ASP A 309 -5.72 -7.68 -6.89
C ASP A 309 -6.22 -6.31 -7.34
N GLN A 310 -6.21 -5.31 -6.47
CA GLN A 310 -6.61 -3.95 -6.83
C GLN A 310 -5.72 -3.37 -7.94
N GLN A 311 -4.41 -3.63 -7.90
CA GLN A 311 -3.50 -3.15 -8.95
C GLN A 311 -3.66 -3.94 -10.26
N VAL A 312 -3.96 -5.25 -10.17
CA VAL A 312 -4.29 -6.08 -11.33
C VAL A 312 -5.57 -5.56 -12.01
N VAL A 313 -6.59 -5.16 -11.24
CA VAL A 313 -7.80 -4.51 -11.78
C VAL A 313 -7.45 -3.19 -12.46
N ASN A 314 -6.61 -2.35 -11.86
CA ASN A 314 -6.18 -1.09 -12.49
C ASN A 314 -5.45 -1.33 -13.83
N LEU A 315 -4.68 -2.41 -13.95
CA LEU A 315 -4.06 -2.81 -15.22
C LEU A 315 -5.12 -3.29 -16.22
N LEU A 316 -6.09 -4.09 -15.81
CA LEU A 316 -7.19 -4.53 -16.67
C LEU A 316 -7.99 -3.32 -17.22
N GLU A 317 -8.33 -2.36 -16.35
CA GLU A 317 -9.00 -1.11 -16.76
C GLU A 317 -8.15 -0.27 -17.71
N SER A 318 -6.82 -0.38 -17.62
CA SER A 318 -5.88 0.26 -18.53
C SER A 318 -5.67 -0.52 -19.84
N GLY A 319 -6.38 -1.64 -20.05
CA GLY A 319 -6.37 -2.41 -21.31
C GLY A 319 -5.33 -3.54 -21.40
N TYR A 320 -4.64 -3.89 -20.31
CA TYR A 320 -3.67 -4.99 -20.33
C TYR A 320 -4.36 -6.35 -20.23
N ASP A 321 -3.77 -7.36 -20.89
CA ASP A 321 -4.08 -8.76 -20.61
C ASP A 321 -3.49 -9.16 -19.25
N VAL A 322 -4.37 -9.42 -18.28
CA VAL A 322 -4.03 -9.81 -16.91
C VAL A 322 -4.38 -11.26 -16.58
N SER A 323 -4.79 -12.07 -17.57
CA SER A 323 -5.29 -13.44 -17.35
C SER A 323 -4.34 -14.32 -16.53
N VAL A 324 -3.04 -14.25 -16.81
CA VAL A 324 -2.00 -14.99 -16.07
C VAL A 324 -1.86 -14.49 -14.63
N LEU A 325 -1.86 -13.16 -14.42
CA LEU A 325 -1.78 -12.56 -13.09
C LEU A 325 -3.00 -12.93 -12.25
N GLN A 326 -4.20 -12.86 -12.83
CA GLN A 326 -5.44 -13.31 -12.19
C GLN A 326 -5.35 -14.79 -11.79
N GLY A 327 -4.88 -15.66 -12.68
CA GLY A 327 -4.67 -17.07 -12.36
C GLY A 327 -3.66 -17.30 -11.24
N GLN A 328 -2.62 -16.48 -11.12
CA GLN A 328 -1.67 -16.51 -10.00
C GLN A 328 -2.34 -16.07 -8.69
N CYS A 329 -3.09 -14.96 -8.70
CA CYS A 329 -3.85 -14.50 -7.55
C CYS A 329 -4.87 -15.55 -7.06
N THR A 330 -5.61 -16.19 -7.96
CA THR A 330 -6.56 -17.26 -7.62
C THR A 330 -5.87 -18.45 -6.94
N ARG A 331 -4.68 -18.84 -7.43
CA ARG A 331 -3.91 -19.92 -6.78
C ARG A 331 -3.45 -19.52 -5.38
N LEU A 332 -2.96 -18.30 -5.21
CA LEU A 332 -2.52 -17.79 -3.90
C LEU A 332 -3.68 -17.69 -2.93
N HIS A 333 -4.85 -17.21 -3.39
CA HIS A 333 -6.08 -17.21 -2.59
C HIS A 333 -6.40 -18.61 -2.05
N GLY A 334 -6.41 -19.62 -2.91
CA GLY A 334 -6.68 -21.01 -2.50
C GLY A 334 -5.64 -21.55 -1.51
N SER A 335 -4.36 -21.18 -1.65
CA SER A 335 -3.33 -21.53 -0.66
C SER A 335 -3.60 -20.88 0.71
N ILE A 336 -3.95 -19.59 0.72
CA ILE A 336 -4.24 -18.85 1.96
C ILE A 336 -5.50 -19.42 2.64
N GLU A 337 -6.55 -19.74 1.88
CA GLU A 337 -7.74 -20.45 2.41
C GLU A 337 -7.37 -21.81 3.00
N GLY A 338 -6.45 -22.55 2.38
CA GLY A 338 -5.91 -23.78 2.95
C GLY A 338 -5.25 -23.60 4.31
N PHE A 339 -4.57 -22.47 4.54
CA PHE A 339 -4.00 -22.12 5.85
C PHE A 339 -5.08 -21.80 6.88
N VAL A 340 -6.15 -21.09 6.48
CA VAL A 340 -7.33 -20.85 7.32
C VAL A 340 -7.93 -22.17 7.78
N ASP A 341 -8.17 -23.10 6.86
CA ASP A 341 -8.75 -24.42 7.16
C ASP A 341 -7.86 -25.24 8.10
N ALA A 342 -6.53 -25.15 7.93
CA ALA A 342 -5.58 -25.79 8.84
C ALA A 342 -5.65 -25.18 10.24
N LEU A 343 -5.71 -23.85 10.34
CA LEU A 343 -5.82 -23.13 11.60
C LEU A 343 -7.13 -23.47 12.34
N ILE A 344 -8.25 -23.49 11.61
CA ILE A 344 -9.57 -23.81 12.17
C ILE A 344 -9.57 -25.25 12.71
N ARG A 345 -9.09 -26.22 11.93
CA ARG A 345 -9.03 -27.63 12.37
C ARG A 345 -8.19 -27.79 13.63
N LYS A 346 -6.99 -27.20 13.64
CA LYS A 346 -6.09 -27.27 14.79
C LYS A 346 -6.66 -26.57 16.03
N THR A 347 -7.39 -25.47 15.84
CA THR A 347 -8.10 -24.80 16.93
C THR A 347 -9.22 -25.69 17.46
N ALA A 348 -10.02 -26.28 16.57
CA ALA A 348 -11.09 -27.20 16.93
C ALA A 348 -10.58 -28.43 17.69
N ASP A 349 -9.41 -28.98 17.32
CA ASP A 349 -8.79 -30.12 18.01
C ASP A 349 -8.44 -29.82 19.48
N GLN A 350 -8.24 -28.54 19.85
CA GLN A 350 -8.04 -28.13 21.24
C GLN A 350 -9.34 -28.10 22.04
N TYR A 351 -10.48 -27.99 21.36
CA TYR A 351 -11.81 -27.94 21.96
C TYR A 351 -12.53 -29.28 21.76
N VAL A 352 -12.09 -30.28 22.51
CA VAL A 352 -12.77 -31.59 22.57
C VAL A 352 -13.98 -31.47 23.48
N LEU A 353 -15.16 -31.89 22.99
CA LEU A 353 -16.35 -32.00 23.83
C LEU A 353 -16.06 -32.91 25.04
N PRO A 354 -16.44 -32.51 26.26
CA PRO A 354 -16.18 -33.33 27.43
C PRO A 354 -16.79 -34.73 27.26
N GLU A 355 -16.08 -35.75 27.73
CA GLU A 355 -16.58 -37.13 27.71
C GLU A 355 -17.95 -37.21 28.41
N GLU A 356 -18.81 -38.12 27.97
CA GLU A 356 -20.19 -38.28 28.46
C GLU A 356 -20.28 -38.32 30.00
N LYS A 357 -19.32 -38.98 30.66
CA LYS A 357 -19.23 -39.04 32.13
C LYS A 357 -18.90 -37.69 32.77
N THR A 358 -18.07 -36.88 32.11
CA THR A 358 -17.72 -35.53 32.55
C THR A 358 -18.91 -34.58 32.36
N VAL A 359 -19.64 -34.71 31.26
CA VAL A 359 -20.92 -33.99 31.04
C VAL A 359 -21.96 -34.36 32.10
N GLN A 360 -22.11 -35.64 32.42
CA GLN A 360 -23.00 -36.10 33.50
C GLN A 360 -22.61 -35.49 34.85
N ARG A 361 -21.31 -35.49 35.20
CA ARG A 361 -20.80 -34.85 36.42
C ARG A 361 -21.01 -33.33 36.45
N LEU A 362 -20.89 -32.65 35.30
CA LEU A 362 -21.18 -31.22 35.18
C LEU A 362 -22.67 -30.93 35.37
N ASN A 363 -23.56 -31.78 34.86
CA ASN A 363 -25.00 -31.69 35.08
C ASN A 363 -25.40 -31.92 36.55
N ASP A 364 -24.64 -32.75 37.27
CA ASP A 364 -24.84 -33.02 38.70
C ASP A 364 -24.36 -31.86 39.60
N LEU A 365 -23.51 -30.95 39.08
CA LEU A 365 -23.10 -29.75 39.80
C LEU A 365 -24.26 -28.76 39.87
N LYS A 366 -24.88 -28.66 41.04
CA LYS A 366 -25.88 -27.61 41.33
C LYS A 366 -25.20 -26.23 41.31
N CYS A 367 -25.28 -25.53 40.18
CA CYS A 367 -25.00 -24.11 40.15
C CYS A 367 -26.15 -23.37 40.82
N GLY A 368 -25.87 -22.50 41.80
CA GLY A 368 -26.88 -21.65 42.45
C GLY A 368 -27.46 -20.57 41.53
N VAL A 369 -27.01 -20.52 40.28
CA VAL A 369 -27.55 -19.68 39.21
C VAL A 369 -28.18 -20.61 38.17
N GLU A 370 -29.50 -20.55 38.07
CA GLU A 370 -30.27 -21.22 37.03
C GLU A 370 -29.99 -20.50 35.70
N ILE A 371 -29.03 -20.99 34.92
CA ILE A 371 -28.91 -20.57 33.52
C ILE A 371 -29.98 -21.35 32.76
N CYS A 372 -31.13 -20.73 32.56
CA CYS A 372 -32.16 -21.24 31.67
C CYS A 372 -31.58 -21.33 30.25
N SER A 373 -31.20 -22.53 29.81
CA SER A 373 -31.06 -22.78 28.38
C SER A 373 -32.38 -22.41 27.71
N PRO A 374 -32.37 -21.76 26.52
CA PRO A 374 -33.60 -21.58 25.75
C PRO A 374 -34.26 -22.95 25.63
N LYS A 375 -35.51 -23.03 26.11
CA LYS A 375 -36.22 -24.30 26.30
C LYS A 375 -36.08 -25.14 25.04
N ARG A 376 -35.37 -26.27 25.13
CA ARG A 376 -35.55 -27.34 24.14
C ARG A 376 -36.99 -27.80 24.31
N GLU A 377 -37.87 -27.41 23.39
CA GLU A 377 -39.11 -28.14 23.22
C GLU A 377 -38.76 -29.62 23.06
N GLU A 378 -39.47 -30.45 23.82
CA GLU A 378 -39.10 -31.78 24.24
C GLU A 378 -38.50 -32.69 23.14
N GLU A 379 -37.62 -33.59 23.58
CA GLU A 379 -36.94 -34.63 22.81
C GLU A 379 -37.86 -35.68 22.15
N SER A 380 -39.14 -35.38 21.95
CA SER A 380 -40.17 -36.33 21.50
C SER A 380 -40.27 -36.50 19.98
N ASN A 381 -39.57 -35.71 19.15
CA ASN A 381 -39.65 -35.84 17.69
C ASN A 381 -38.27 -35.93 17.00
N ARG A 382 -37.60 -37.08 17.19
CA ARG A 382 -36.42 -37.50 16.40
C ARG A 382 -36.77 -37.95 14.96
N ASN A 383 -38.05 -38.07 14.62
CA ASN A 383 -38.52 -38.51 13.29
C ASN A 383 -38.88 -37.37 12.31
N GLY A 384 -38.54 -36.12 12.63
CA GLY A 384 -38.78 -34.99 11.72
C GLY A 384 -37.92 -35.04 10.45
N SER A 385 -38.50 -34.59 9.34
CA SER A 385 -37.77 -34.38 8.07
C SER A 385 -36.58 -33.42 8.27
N ILE A 386 -35.69 -33.38 7.29
CA ILE A 386 -34.56 -32.44 7.30
C ILE A 386 -35.06 -30.99 7.38
N GLU A 387 -36.16 -30.65 6.70
CA GLU A 387 -36.75 -29.31 6.77
C GLU A 387 -37.27 -28.96 8.17
N GLU A 388 -37.89 -29.91 8.87
CA GLU A 388 -38.37 -29.71 10.24
C GLU A 388 -37.21 -29.47 11.23
N ARG A 389 -36.04 -30.05 10.96
CA ARG A 389 -34.82 -29.83 11.75
C ARG A 389 -34.20 -28.48 11.45
N GLN A 390 -34.13 -28.09 10.17
CA GLN A 390 -33.64 -26.76 9.76
C GLN A 390 -34.52 -25.64 10.33
N ARG A 391 -35.84 -25.78 10.26
CA ARG A 391 -36.78 -24.79 10.80
C ARG A 391 -36.62 -24.60 12.31
N ARG A 392 -36.37 -25.68 13.06
CA ARG A 392 -36.12 -25.61 14.51
C ARG A 392 -34.76 -24.99 14.86
N ALA A 393 -33.73 -25.25 14.06
CA ALA A 393 -32.43 -24.59 14.21
C ALA A 393 -32.56 -23.08 13.97
N LEU A 394 -33.31 -22.66 12.94
CA LEU A 394 -33.63 -21.25 12.65
C LEU A 394 -34.40 -20.57 13.80
N ILE A 395 -35.43 -21.23 14.36
CA ILE A 395 -36.19 -20.71 15.51
C ILE A 395 -35.31 -20.59 16.76
N SER A 396 -34.39 -21.55 16.99
CA SER A 396 -33.45 -21.48 18.12
C SER A 396 -32.40 -20.38 17.94
N LEU A 397 -32.13 -19.99 16.69
CA LEU A 397 -31.25 -18.90 16.31
C LEU A 397 -31.99 -17.55 16.27
N GLU A 398 -33.32 -17.46 16.40
CA GLU A 398 -34.03 -16.16 16.48
C GLU A 398 -33.57 -15.29 17.67
N ALA A 399 -32.95 -15.88 18.70
CA ALA A 399 -32.33 -15.13 19.80
C ALA A 399 -30.93 -14.58 19.47
N CYS A 400 -30.35 -14.99 18.33
CA CYS A 400 -29.10 -14.49 17.78
C CYS A 400 -29.39 -13.90 16.41
N GLU A 401 -29.56 -12.58 16.33
CA GLU A 401 -29.71 -11.88 15.06
C GLU A 401 -28.48 -12.13 14.18
N PHE A 402 -28.58 -13.08 13.26
CA PHE A 402 -27.62 -13.32 12.21
C PHE A 402 -28.10 -12.62 10.95
N LEU A 403 -27.23 -11.78 10.39
CA LEU A 403 -27.40 -11.25 9.05
C LEU A 403 -26.95 -12.34 8.08
N ASP A 404 -27.89 -12.86 7.31
CA ASP A 404 -27.59 -13.73 6.17
C ASP A 404 -27.04 -12.86 5.03
N GLY A 405 -25.71 -12.78 4.94
CA GLY A 405 -24.99 -11.93 3.97
C GLY A 405 -25.48 -11.97 2.51
N PRO A 406 -25.91 -13.13 1.96
CA PRO A 406 -26.44 -13.23 0.60
C PRO A 406 -27.84 -12.65 0.40
N SER A 407 -28.64 -12.53 1.46
CA SER A 407 -30.06 -12.11 1.38
C SER A 407 -30.34 -10.74 1.99
N CYS A 408 -29.37 -10.18 2.73
CA CYS A 408 -29.49 -8.89 3.40
C CYS A 408 -29.31 -7.72 2.41
N GLY A 409 -30.33 -6.89 2.29
CA GLY A 409 -30.27 -5.63 1.55
C GLY A 409 -29.56 -4.53 2.35
N LEU A 410 -29.02 -3.53 1.64
CA LEU A 410 -28.40 -2.36 2.26
C LEU A 410 -29.35 -1.60 3.20
N GLU A 411 -30.65 -1.60 2.90
CA GLU A 411 -31.69 -0.95 3.71
C GLU A 411 -31.91 -1.68 5.05
N ASP A 412 -31.94 -3.02 5.05
CA ASP A 412 -32.08 -3.84 6.25
C ASP A 412 -30.87 -3.68 7.19
N LEU A 413 -29.67 -3.58 6.61
CA LEU A 413 -28.41 -3.30 7.32
C LEU A 413 -28.41 -1.92 8.00
N LEU A 414 -28.99 -0.91 7.33
CA LEU A 414 -29.10 0.47 7.83
C LEU A 414 -30.21 0.61 8.89
N GLU A 415 -31.24 -0.22 8.84
CA GLU A 415 -32.29 -0.27 9.86
C GLU A 415 -31.81 -0.98 11.13
N TRP A 416 -31.00 -2.05 10.97
CA TRP A 416 -30.38 -2.78 12.07
C TRP A 416 -29.33 -1.95 12.84
N GLU A 417 -28.51 -1.14 12.14
CA GLU A 417 -27.54 -0.20 12.75
C GLU A 417 -28.21 0.77 13.73
N LYS A 418 -29.42 1.22 13.38
CA LYS A 418 -30.24 2.16 14.15
C LYS A 418 -30.96 1.50 15.32
N SER A 419 -31.00 0.17 15.40
CA SER A 419 -31.60 -0.54 16.52
C SER A 419 -30.75 -0.37 17.79
N THR A 420 -31.41 -0.14 18.93
CA THR A 420 -30.79 0.04 20.25
C THR A 420 -30.64 -1.27 21.02
N THR A 421 -31.01 -2.40 20.41
CA THR A 421 -31.09 -3.72 21.04
C THR A 421 -29.82 -4.55 20.95
N ALA A 422 -28.87 -4.19 20.07
CA ALA A 422 -27.61 -4.92 19.91
C ALA A 422 -26.45 -4.34 20.77
N PRO A 423 -25.65 -5.18 21.45
CA PRO A 423 -24.45 -4.73 22.17
C PRO A 423 -23.41 -4.08 21.22
N GLU A 424 -22.70 -3.04 21.68
CA GLU A 424 -21.72 -2.27 20.88
C GLU A 424 -20.66 -3.13 20.16
N SER A 425 -20.27 -4.26 20.77
CA SER A 425 -19.32 -5.21 20.19
C SER A 425 -19.80 -5.86 18.89
N TYR A 426 -21.12 -6.00 18.69
CA TYR A 426 -21.72 -6.58 17.49
C TYR A 426 -21.88 -5.55 16.36
N LYS A 427 -22.01 -4.26 16.69
CA LYS A 427 -22.04 -3.18 15.69
C LYS A 427 -20.69 -3.02 14.96
N LEU A 428 -19.58 -3.36 15.63
CA LEU A 428 -18.23 -3.39 15.04
C LEU A 428 -18.03 -4.53 14.02
N LEU A 429 -18.67 -5.69 14.23
CA LEU A 429 -18.65 -6.81 13.28
C LEU A 429 -19.41 -6.48 11.99
N CYS A 430 -20.54 -5.78 12.07
CA CYS A 430 -21.31 -5.32 10.90
C CYS A 430 -20.53 -4.33 10.02
N LEU A 431 -19.63 -3.52 10.58
CA LEU A 431 -18.75 -2.65 9.79
C LEU A 431 -17.69 -3.44 9.01
N ARG A 432 -17.30 -4.62 9.51
CA ARG A 432 -16.39 -5.55 8.82
C ARG A 432 -17.10 -6.21 7.63
N ASP A 433 -18.33 -6.67 7.83
CA ASP A 433 -19.16 -7.28 6.77
C ASP A 433 -19.66 -6.27 5.73
N ARG A 434 -19.85 -5.00 6.12
CA ARG A 434 -20.12 -3.90 5.18
C ARG A 434 -18.97 -3.67 4.20
N ASN A 435 -17.72 -3.83 4.64
CA ASN A 435 -16.57 -3.80 3.74
C ASN A 435 -16.53 -5.04 2.83
N SER A 436 -16.89 -6.22 3.34
CA SER A 436 -16.98 -7.44 2.54
C SER A 436 -18.07 -7.36 1.46
N TYR A 437 -19.26 -6.82 1.78
CA TYR A 437 -20.39 -6.66 0.85
C TYR A 437 -20.08 -5.73 -0.34
N VAL A 438 -19.39 -4.61 -0.09
CA VAL A 438 -18.92 -3.71 -1.15
C VAL A 438 -17.87 -4.40 -2.05
N THR A 439 -17.09 -5.30 -1.47
CA THR A 439 -16.06 -6.08 -2.18
C THR A 439 -16.68 -7.22 -3.01
N GLU A 440 -17.81 -7.76 -2.58
CA GLU A 440 -18.50 -8.88 -3.24
C GLU A 440 -19.38 -8.41 -4.41
N GLN A 441 -20.04 -7.23 -4.32
CA GLN A 441 -20.71 -6.63 -5.47
C GLN A 441 -19.75 -6.18 -6.58
N ALA A 442 -18.48 -5.95 -6.27
CA ALA A 442 -17.46 -5.66 -7.27
C ALA A 442 -16.97 -6.91 -8.03
N ARG A 443 -17.32 -8.12 -7.56
CA ARG A 443 -16.88 -9.41 -8.14
C ARG A 443 -17.81 -9.99 -9.21
N THR A 444 -18.92 -9.34 -9.57
CA THR A 444 -19.83 -9.80 -10.65
C THR A 444 -19.60 -9.02 -11.96
N PRO A 445 -19.03 -9.63 -13.01
CA PRO A 445 -19.06 -9.04 -14.34
C PRO A 445 -20.44 -9.25 -14.98
N LEU A 446 -21.13 -8.14 -15.28
CA LEU A 446 -22.18 -7.95 -16.31
C LEU A 446 -23.51 -8.72 -16.18
N VAL A 447 -24.54 -8.00 -15.73
CA VAL A 447 -25.77 -7.79 -16.53
C VAL A 447 -26.10 -6.30 -16.52
N TRP A 448 -25.34 -5.51 -17.29
CA TRP A 448 -25.79 -4.19 -17.74
C TRP A 448 -26.24 -4.33 -19.21
N SER A 449 -27.41 -4.94 -19.39
CA SER A 449 -28.06 -5.11 -20.69
C SER A 449 -29.57 -5.32 -20.50
N ALA A 450 -30.25 -4.34 -19.91
CA ALA A 450 -31.68 -4.06 -20.16
C ALA A 450 -32.12 -2.92 -19.24
N CYS A 451 -31.97 -1.67 -19.70
CA CYS A 451 -32.90 -0.56 -19.45
C CYS A 451 -32.29 0.74 -20.00
N LYS A 452 -32.06 0.74 -21.32
CA LYS A 452 -31.84 1.97 -22.09
C LYS A 452 -32.89 2.07 -23.19
N THR A 453 -34.16 1.95 -22.81
CA THR A 453 -35.31 2.39 -23.61
C THR A 453 -36.57 2.35 -22.74
N SER A 454 -37.36 3.43 -22.80
CA SER A 454 -38.64 3.64 -22.11
C SER A 454 -38.57 4.26 -20.71
N LEU A 455 -38.35 5.57 -20.66
CA LEU A 455 -39.35 6.53 -20.14
C LEU A 455 -38.82 7.96 -20.32
N HIS A 456 -38.85 8.41 -21.57
CA HIS A 456 -39.18 9.81 -21.87
C HIS A 456 -40.71 9.93 -21.87
N GLY A 457 -41.23 10.93 -21.14
CA GLY A 457 -42.66 11.19 -20.92
C GLY A 457 -43.03 10.83 -19.48
N THR A 458 -43.35 11.75 -18.57
CA THR A 458 -44.17 12.96 -18.76
C THR A 458 -44.05 13.88 -17.53
N CYS A 459 -44.13 15.20 -17.76
CA CYS A 459 -44.45 16.32 -16.84
C CYS A 459 -43.43 16.68 -15.74
N ARG A 460 -42.69 17.81 -15.81
CA ARG A 460 -43.05 19.26 -15.78
C ARG A 460 -43.87 19.69 -14.55
N LEU A 461 -43.45 20.87 -14.02
CA LEU A 461 -44.03 21.76 -12.99
C LEU A 461 -43.35 21.55 -11.61
N TYR A 462 -42.64 22.50 -10.97
CA TYR A 462 -42.62 23.97 -11.01
C TYR A 462 -41.23 24.49 -10.56
N GLU A 463 -40.63 25.37 -11.34
CA GLU A 463 -39.78 26.45 -10.83
C GLU A 463 -40.55 27.78 -10.99
N SER A 464 -40.17 28.76 -10.17
CA SER A 464 -40.56 30.18 -10.17
C SER A 464 -41.74 30.59 -9.27
N GLY A 465 -41.38 31.44 -8.32
CA GLY A 465 -42.25 32.19 -7.43
C GLY A 465 -41.43 33.23 -6.66
N ALA A 466 -40.71 34.09 -7.40
CA ALA A 466 -40.13 35.30 -6.84
C ALA A 466 -41.19 36.42 -6.83
N SER A 467 -41.18 37.19 -5.73
CA SER A 467 -41.67 38.57 -5.61
C SER A 467 -43.19 38.80 -5.42
N SER A 468 -43.61 39.22 -4.22
CA SER A 468 -43.82 40.64 -3.87
C SER A 468 -44.84 40.89 -2.75
N ARG A 469 -44.46 41.80 -1.82
CA ARG A 469 -45.25 42.76 -1.00
C ARG A 469 -46.13 42.18 0.12
N ASN A 470 -46.14 42.71 1.36
CA ASN A 470 -45.93 44.08 1.84
C ASN A 470 -44.88 44.20 2.95
#